data_AF-A0A2N2NHR2-F1
#
_entry.id   AF-A0A2N2NHR2-F1
#
_cell.length_a   1.000
_cell.length_b   1.000
_cell.length_c   1.000
_cell.angle_alpha   90.00
_cell.angle_beta   90.00
_cell.angle_gamma   90.00
#
_symmetry.space_group_name_H-M   'P 1'
#
loop_
_entity.id
_entity.type
_entity.pdbx_description
1 polymer ?
#
loop_
_entity_poly.entity_id
_entity_poly.type
_entity_poly.pdbx_seq_one_letter_code
_entity_poly.pdbx_strand_id
1 'polypeptide(L)'
;MGGSGFSQAEYDAIQGAVNKGVAFAVAAGNEDEDANNYSPGGFDNVLSVSALADFNGLPGGGAASTCRTDQDDTLVDFSNWGPEVDIAAPGVCILSTYPLEKGKYGTISGTSMASPHVAGALALLASKNNPNNATDVTNLYTQIKNAGNYNWTDDSGDGIKEPLLDVSNAAIFAPVLVSGSGGVPTNNPPTANFTFNTSSLTTNFSDTSADSDGTVVAWSWDFGDGTTSTTQNPSHNYASAGTYTVSLTVTDDDGATASTSKPVTVGVPPSNLACPHTPAPLLHHPAHPCCKL
;
A
#
# COMPACT_ATOMS: atom_id res chain seq x y z
N MET A 1 -15.59 24.78 4.69
CA MET A 1 -17.02 25.10 4.58
C MET A 1 -17.53 25.34 5.99
N GLY A 2 -18.47 26.24 6.17
CA GLY A 2 -18.94 26.58 7.51
C GLY A 2 -19.99 27.68 7.47
N GLY A 3 -20.37 28.15 8.64
CA GLY A 3 -21.29 29.27 8.82
C GLY A 3 -21.09 29.93 10.17
N SER A 4 -21.66 31.13 10.31
CA SER A 4 -21.64 31.88 11.57
C SER A 4 -22.45 31.17 12.66
N GLY A 5 -21.97 31.26 13.89
CA GLY A 5 -22.55 30.68 15.09
C GLY A 5 -22.12 29.24 15.34
N PHE A 6 -22.48 28.74 16.53
CA PHE A 6 -22.25 27.37 16.95
C PHE A 6 -23.39 26.43 16.50
N SER A 7 -23.04 25.34 15.82
CA SER A 7 -23.98 24.31 15.35
C SER A 7 -23.86 23.03 16.17
N GLN A 8 -24.75 22.83 17.15
CA GLN A 8 -24.74 21.63 18.00
C GLN A 8 -24.86 20.32 17.20
N ALA A 9 -25.69 20.29 16.17
CA ALA A 9 -25.89 19.09 15.36
C ALA A 9 -24.63 18.72 14.57
N GLU A 10 -23.87 19.72 14.09
CA GLU A 10 -22.60 19.50 13.41
C GLU A 10 -21.53 19.04 14.39
N TYR A 11 -21.48 19.67 15.58
CA TYR A 11 -20.58 19.28 16.67
C TYR A 11 -20.79 17.82 17.07
N ASP A 12 -22.03 17.40 17.32
CA ASP A 12 -22.36 16.03 17.72
C ASP A 12 -22.00 15.01 16.63
N ALA A 13 -22.17 15.38 15.36
CA ALA A 13 -21.80 14.54 14.23
C ALA A 13 -20.29 14.33 14.14
N ILE A 14 -19.52 15.41 14.27
CA ILE A 14 -18.05 15.36 14.33
C ILE A 14 -17.61 14.53 15.52
N GLN A 15 -18.16 14.78 16.71
CA GLN A 15 -17.82 14.04 17.92
C GLN A 15 -18.11 12.54 17.77
N GLY A 16 -19.22 12.17 17.15
CA GLY A 16 -19.55 10.77 16.86
C GLY A 16 -18.53 10.07 15.96
N ALA A 17 -17.92 10.80 15.03
CA ALA A 17 -16.84 10.31 14.17
C ALA A 17 -15.50 10.26 14.90
N VAL A 18 -15.16 11.29 15.68
CA VAL A 18 -13.97 11.34 16.56
C VAL A 18 -13.95 10.17 17.54
N ASN A 19 -15.10 9.84 18.14
CA ASN A 19 -15.25 8.68 19.03
C ASN A 19 -14.94 7.34 18.35
N LYS A 20 -14.95 7.28 17.02
CA LYS A 20 -14.60 6.11 16.20
C LYS A 20 -13.22 6.22 15.57
N GLY A 21 -12.41 7.20 15.98
CA GLY A 21 -11.05 7.39 15.48
C GLY A 21 -10.90 8.31 14.27
N VAL A 22 -11.95 9.04 13.85
CA VAL A 22 -11.82 9.98 12.72
C VAL A 22 -11.25 11.31 13.20
N ALA A 23 -10.11 11.71 12.65
CA ALA A 23 -9.48 13.00 12.90
C ALA A 23 -9.93 14.04 11.84
N PHE A 24 -10.16 15.28 12.25
CA PHE A 24 -10.61 16.39 11.42
C PHE A 24 -9.62 17.56 11.49
N ALA A 25 -9.10 17.99 10.35
CA ALA A 25 -8.44 19.29 10.20
C ALA A 25 -9.43 20.26 9.54
N VAL A 26 -9.72 21.38 10.19
CA VAL A 26 -10.78 22.31 9.79
C VAL A 26 -10.19 23.69 9.55
N ALA A 27 -10.64 24.33 8.49
CA ALA A 27 -10.29 25.73 8.20
C ALA A 27 -10.95 26.64 9.24
N ALA A 28 -10.19 27.51 9.91
CA ALA A 28 -10.69 28.42 10.94
C ALA A 28 -11.74 29.42 10.42
N GLY A 29 -11.65 29.78 9.13
CA GLY A 29 -12.52 30.74 8.45
C GLY A 29 -11.72 31.84 7.75
N ASN A 30 -12.38 32.66 6.94
CA ASN A 30 -11.75 33.66 6.08
C ASN A 30 -12.34 35.07 6.31
N GLU A 31 -12.72 35.38 7.55
CA GLU A 31 -13.49 36.57 7.90
C GLU A 31 -12.70 37.61 8.72
N ASP A 32 -11.45 37.33 9.12
CA ASP A 32 -10.65 38.16 10.04
C ASP A 32 -11.34 38.37 11.40
N GLU A 33 -11.95 37.30 11.92
CA GLU A 33 -12.76 37.33 13.13
C GLU A 33 -12.38 36.16 14.06
N ASP A 34 -12.87 36.23 15.30
CA ASP A 34 -12.72 35.15 16.27
C ASP A 34 -13.43 33.87 15.77
N ALA A 35 -12.66 32.79 15.63
CA ALA A 35 -13.10 31.49 15.13
C ALA A 35 -14.21 30.86 15.99
N ASN A 36 -14.33 31.23 17.27
CA ASN A 36 -15.43 30.81 18.16
C ASN A 36 -16.81 31.16 17.60
N ASN A 37 -16.88 32.19 16.74
CA ASN A 37 -18.10 32.61 16.09
C ASN A 37 -18.46 31.80 14.84
N TYR A 38 -17.73 30.73 14.52
CA TYR A 38 -17.93 29.96 13.29
C TYR A 38 -17.93 28.44 13.53
N SER A 39 -18.82 27.74 12.85
CA SER A 39 -18.82 26.27 12.81
C SER A 39 -18.32 25.77 11.46
N PRO A 40 -17.51 24.70 11.40
CA PRO A 40 -16.91 23.99 12.53
C PRO A 40 -15.58 24.61 13.01
N GLY A 41 -15.20 25.78 12.52
CA GLY A 41 -13.89 26.42 12.78
C GLY A 41 -13.58 26.68 14.25
N GLY A 42 -14.58 26.93 15.09
CA GLY A 42 -14.43 27.15 16.53
C GLY A 42 -14.71 25.93 17.40
N PHE A 43 -14.80 24.71 16.84
CA PHE A 43 -15.07 23.52 17.64
C PHE A 43 -13.82 22.99 18.35
N ASP A 44 -13.97 22.55 19.60
CA ASP A 44 -12.87 21.98 20.40
C ASP A 44 -12.57 20.49 20.08
N ASN A 45 -13.38 19.86 19.24
CA ASN A 45 -13.26 18.46 18.85
C ASN A 45 -12.67 18.26 17.44
N VAL A 46 -12.22 19.34 16.81
CA VAL A 46 -11.46 19.34 15.56
C VAL A 46 -10.06 19.90 15.81
N LEU A 47 -9.19 19.85 14.80
CA LEU A 47 -7.95 20.60 14.79
C LEU A 47 -8.18 21.83 13.89
N SER A 48 -8.39 23.00 14.49
CA SER A 48 -8.69 24.24 13.76
C SER A 48 -7.43 24.91 13.22
N VAL A 49 -7.47 25.35 11.96
CA VAL A 49 -6.29 25.74 11.19
C VAL A 49 -6.42 27.16 10.64
N SER A 50 -5.57 28.06 11.12
CA SER A 50 -5.39 29.41 10.56
C SER A 50 -4.43 29.39 9.36
N ALA A 51 -4.53 30.42 8.52
CA ALA A 51 -3.73 30.56 7.32
C ALA A 51 -2.55 31.51 7.55
N LEU A 52 -1.37 31.07 7.15
CA LEU A 52 -0.16 31.89 7.09
C LEU A 52 0.16 32.24 5.63
N ALA A 53 0.75 33.41 5.42
CA ALA A 53 1.53 33.68 4.22
C ALA A 53 2.94 33.12 4.42
N ASP A 54 3.22 31.98 3.80
CA ASP A 54 4.54 31.35 3.74
C ASP A 54 4.88 31.15 2.27
N PHE A 55 5.73 32.03 1.71
CA PHE A 55 6.00 32.02 0.27
C PHE A 55 7.20 31.15 -0.12
N ASN A 56 8.10 30.83 0.81
CA ASN A 56 9.39 30.21 0.49
C ASN A 56 9.82 29.09 1.47
N GLY A 57 9.09 28.85 2.57
CA GLY A 57 9.46 27.89 3.62
C GLY A 57 10.79 28.22 4.30
N LEU A 58 11.26 29.47 4.20
CA LEU A 58 12.51 29.99 4.74
C LEU A 58 12.23 31.22 5.60
N PRO A 59 12.98 31.48 6.68
CA PRO A 59 12.85 32.71 7.43
C PRO A 59 13.12 33.97 6.58
N GLY A 60 12.08 34.74 6.25
CA GLY A 60 12.11 36.13 5.76
C GLY A 60 12.27 36.40 4.24
N GLY A 61 11.22 36.97 3.62
CA GLY A 61 11.18 38.11 2.67
C GLY A 61 10.91 37.88 1.16
N GLY A 62 10.00 38.71 0.57
CA GLY A 62 10.12 39.43 -0.75
C GLY A 62 9.31 39.03 -2.06
N ALA A 63 8.52 39.98 -2.67
CA ALA A 63 7.54 40.02 -3.83
C ALA A 63 5.93 40.05 -3.69
N ALA A 64 5.15 40.15 -4.79
CA ALA A 64 3.97 41.07 -4.85
C ALA A 64 2.49 40.58 -4.61
N SER A 65 1.74 41.43 -3.88
CA SER A 65 0.29 41.80 -3.81
C SER A 65 -0.88 40.80 -3.92
N THR A 66 -0.76 39.61 -4.49
CA THR A 66 -1.69 38.48 -4.26
C THR A 66 -0.98 37.28 -3.65
N CYS A 67 0.35 37.31 -3.73
CA CYS A 67 1.31 36.62 -2.90
C CYS A 67 2.10 37.74 -2.22
N ARG A 68 1.50 38.32 -1.17
CA ARG A 68 2.09 39.42 -0.38
C ARG A 68 3.37 38.91 0.25
N THR A 69 4.48 39.60 0.06
CA THR A 69 5.75 39.19 0.67
C THR A 69 6.24 40.11 1.77
N ASP A 70 5.46 41.17 1.98
CA ASP A 70 5.50 41.98 3.17
C ASP A 70 4.92 41.24 4.39
N GLN A 71 4.32 40.06 4.18
CA GLN A 71 3.70 39.20 5.21
C GLN A 71 4.28 37.78 5.20
N ASP A 72 5.53 37.61 4.75
CA ASP A 72 6.20 36.31 4.85
C ASP A 72 6.31 35.90 6.32
N ASP A 73 6.03 34.63 6.59
CA ASP A 73 5.84 34.08 7.91
C ASP A 73 4.85 34.87 8.78
N THR A 74 3.77 35.43 8.23
CA THR A 74 2.79 36.24 9.00
C THR A 74 1.36 35.72 8.84
N LEU A 75 0.52 35.88 9.88
CA LEU A 75 -0.92 35.63 9.74
C LEU A 75 -1.47 36.45 8.57
N VAL A 76 -2.40 35.88 7.82
CA VAL A 76 -3.01 36.59 6.70
C VAL A 76 -4.27 37.31 7.15
N ASP A 77 -4.48 38.49 6.58
CA ASP A 77 -5.53 39.45 6.94
C ASP A 77 -6.98 38.98 6.73
N PHE A 78 -7.17 37.76 6.23
CA PHE A 78 -8.48 37.13 6.17
C PHE A 78 -8.62 35.98 7.16
N SER A 79 -7.53 35.45 7.73
CA SER A 79 -7.61 34.26 8.57
C SER A 79 -8.35 34.60 9.85
N ASN A 80 -9.32 33.76 10.21
CA ASN A 80 -9.84 33.79 11.57
C ASN A 80 -8.75 33.38 12.56
N TRP A 81 -8.89 33.89 13.79
CA TRP A 81 -7.95 33.79 14.91
C TRP A 81 -8.71 33.43 16.19
N GLY A 82 -8.04 33.41 17.34
CA GLY A 82 -8.68 33.17 18.64
C GLY A 82 -8.23 31.87 19.33
N PRO A 83 -8.61 31.69 20.61
CA PRO A 83 -8.15 30.56 21.43
C PRO A 83 -8.58 29.17 20.92
N GLU A 84 -9.58 29.11 20.05
CA GLU A 84 -10.07 27.89 19.41
C GLU A 84 -9.20 27.46 18.23
N VAL A 85 -8.36 28.34 17.69
CA VAL A 85 -7.41 27.99 16.63
C VAL A 85 -6.26 27.19 17.26
N ASP A 86 -6.00 26.01 16.70
CA ASP A 86 -5.02 25.08 17.27
C ASP A 86 -3.63 25.25 16.68
N ILE A 87 -3.55 25.63 15.40
CA ILE A 87 -2.32 25.60 14.61
C ILE A 87 -2.43 26.47 13.36
N ALA A 88 -1.34 27.14 12.99
CA ALA A 88 -1.21 27.83 11.71
C ALA A 88 -0.57 26.92 10.65
N ALA A 89 -0.91 27.12 9.38
CA ALA A 89 -0.25 26.45 8.26
C ALA A 89 -0.24 27.31 6.98
N PRO A 90 0.62 27.02 6.00
CA PRO A 90 0.66 27.76 4.74
C PRO A 90 -0.70 27.78 4.03
N GLY A 91 -1.27 28.97 3.85
CA GLY A 91 -2.61 29.16 3.30
C GLY A 91 -2.71 30.15 2.15
N VAL A 92 -1.60 30.77 1.73
CA VAL A 92 -1.59 31.77 0.65
C VAL A 92 -0.74 31.29 -0.52
N CYS A 93 -1.25 31.50 -1.73
CA CYS A 93 -0.58 31.13 -2.98
C CYS A 93 -0.17 29.66 -3.07
N ILE A 94 -0.99 28.78 -2.50
CA ILE A 94 -0.74 27.35 -2.50
C ILE A 94 -0.95 26.81 -3.92
N LEU A 95 0.13 26.34 -4.52
CA LEU A 95 0.12 25.72 -5.84
C LEU A 95 -0.51 24.33 -5.74
N SER A 96 -1.61 24.11 -6.45
CA SER A 96 -2.29 22.82 -6.46
C SER A 96 -2.93 22.54 -7.82
N THR A 97 -3.43 21.32 -8.01
CA THR A 97 -4.14 20.91 -9.22
C THR A 97 -5.37 21.79 -9.44
N TYR A 98 -5.60 22.22 -10.68
CA TYR A 98 -6.68 23.13 -11.03
C TYR A 98 -7.58 22.57 -12.14
N PRO A 99 -8.92 22.56 -11.98
CA PRO A 99 -9.81 21.73 -12.79
C PRO A 99 -10.14 22.30 -14.18
N LEU A 100 -9.55 23.42 -14.60
CA LEU A 100 -9.87 24.02 -15.90
C LEU A 100 -9.39 23.17 -17.09
N GLU A 101 -8.26 22.46 -16.96
CA GLU A 101 -7.76 21.52 -17.97
C GLU A 101 -6.93 20.40 -17.32
N LYS A 102 -6.88 19.22 -17.96
CA LYS A 102 -6.11 18.07 -17.46
C LYS A 102 -4.63 18.41 -17.31
N GLY A 103 -4.08 18.17 -16.12
CA GLY A 103 -2.66 18.37 -15.83
C GLY A 103 -2.26 19.84 -15.57
N LYS A 104 -3.22 20.73 -15.35
CA LYS A 104 -2.94 22.12 -14.96
C LYS A 104 -2.90 22.30 -13.46
N TYR A 105 -2.14 23.33 -13.08
CA TYR A 105 -1.99 23.80 -11.72
C TYR A 105 -2.38 25.27 -11.65
N GLY A 106 -2.78 25.71 -10.47
CA GLY A 106 -3.10 27.08 -10.14
C GLY A 106 -2.78 27.37 -8.68
N THR A 107 -2.67 28.64 -8.34
CA THR A 107 -2.46 29.10 -6.97
C THR A 107 -3.77 29.56 -6.36
N ILE A 108 -4.07 29.10 -5.15
CA ILE A 108 -5.27 29.47 -4.41
C ILE A 108 -4.87 29.88 -2.99
N SER A 109 -5.63 30.78 -2.38
CA SER A 109 -5.41 31.26 -1.01
C SER A 109 -6.68 31.07 -0.18
N GLY A 110 -6.52 30.81 1.12
CA GLY A 110 -7.59 30.63 2.10
C GLY A 110 -7.18 29.71 3.24
N THR A 111 -7.89 29.76 4.37
CA THR A 111 -7.76 28.72 5.42
C THR A 111 -8.15 27.33 4.90
N SER A 112 -8.93 27.25 3.82
CA SER A 112 -9.17 26.01 3.05
C SER A 112 -7.93 25.47 2.31
N MET A 113 -6.89 26.28 2.16
CA MET A 113 -5.59 25.86 1.61
C MET A 113 -4.58 25.56 2.72
N ALA A 114 -4.78 26.12 3.92
CA ALA A 114 -4.00 25.78 5.12
C ALA A 114 -4.40 24.41 5.68
N SER A 115 -5.69 24.15 5.88
CA SER A 115 -6.16 22.91 6.53
C SER A 115 -5.73 21.59 5.84
N PRO A 116 -5.58 21.52 4.50
CA PRO A 116 -5.05 20.31 3.85
C PRO A 116 -3.60 19.96 4.23
N HIS A 117 -2.75 20.95 4.55
CA HIS A 117 -1.38 20.68 5.04
C HIS A 117 -1.43 19.92 6.37
N VAL A 118 -2.28 20.39 7.28
CA VAL A 118 -2.50 19.75 8.59
C VAL A 118 -3.18 18.38 8.42
N ALA A 119 -4.14 18.25 7.51
CA ALA A 119 -4.73 16.95 7.17
C ALA A 119 -3.68 15.95 6.65
N GLY A 120 -2.73 16.41 5.82
CA GLY A 120 -1.59 15.61 5.37
C GLY A 120 -0.69 15.16 6.52
N ALA A 121 -0.38 16.05 7.46
CA ALA A 121 0.38 15.72 8.66
C ALA A 121 -0.35 14.70 9.56
N LEU A 122 -1.67 14.85 9.75
CA LEU A 122 -2.51 13.86 10.45
C LEU A 122 -2.46 12.50 9.75
N ALA A 123 -2.54 12.47 8.42
CA ALA A 123 -2.47 11.24 7.65
C ALA A 123 -1.09 10.56 7.79
N LEU A 124 0.00 11.32 7.80
CA LEU A 124 1.35 10.78 8.04
C LEU A 124 1.47 10.13 9.43
N LEU A 125 0.95 10.77 10.48
CA LEU A 125 0.95 10.20 11.82
C LEU A 125 0.04 8.97 11.93
N ALA A 126 -1.17 9.05 11.39
CA ALA A 126 -2.13 7.95 11.39
C ALA A 126 -1.63 6.74 10.58
N SER A 127 -0.78 6.93 9.57
CA SER A 127 -0.16 5.83 8.80
C SER A 127 0.69 4.89 9.65
N LYS A 128 1.20 5.35 10.79
CA LYS A 128 1.96 4.54 11.75
C LYS A 128 1.05 3.71 12.65
N ASN A 129 -0.09 4.25 13.03
CA ASN A 129 -1.07 3.60 13.87
C ASN A 129 -2.45 4.25 13.66
N ASN A 130 -3.41 3.48 13.14
CA ASN A 130 -4.73 4.00 12.85
C ASN A 130 -5.45 4.34 14.17
N PRO A 131 -5.92 5.59 14.34
CA PRO A 131 -6.75 5.96 15.49
C PRO A 131 -8.07 5.17 15.46
N ASN A 132 -8.48 4.63 16.61
CA ASN A 132 -9.72 3.83 16.72
C ASN A 132 -10.73 4.41 17.71
N ASN A 133 -10.35 5.45 18.45
CA ASN A 133 -11.16 6.10 19.46
C ASN A 133 -10.76 7.58 19.63
N ALA A 134 -11.54 8.32 20.41
CA ALA A 134 -11.30 9.75 20.64
C ALA A 134 -9.93 10.04 21.28
N THR A 135 -9.44 9.19 22.20
CA THR A 135 -8.13 9.37 22.84
C THR A 135 -7.00 9.30 21.82
N ASP A 136 -7.08 8.36 20.86
CA ASP A 136 -6.08 8.26 19.79
C ASP A 136 -6.07 9.53 18.92
N VAL A 137 -7.26 10.07 18.60
CA VAL A 137 -7.39 11.33 17.84
C VAL A 137 -6.80 12.51 18.62
N THR A 138 -7.10 12.65 19.92
CA THR A 138 -6.51 13.68 20.77
C THR A 138 -4.98 13.56 20.85
N ASN A 139 -4.45 12.33 20.88
CA ASN A 139 -3.00 12.10 20.84
C ASN A 139 -2.36 12.55 19.51
N LEU A 140 -3.07 12.39 18.37
CA LEU A 140 -2.61 12.90 17.08
C LEU A 140 -2.59 14.43 17.07
N TYR A 141 -3.66 15.08 17.51
CA TYR A 141 -3.73 16.55 17.60
C TYR A 141 -2.62 17.11 18.49
N THR A 142 -2.40 16.48 19.65
CA THR A 142 -1.33 16.87 20.58
C THR A 142 0.07 16.73 19.96
N GLN A 143 0.32 15.65 19.23
CA GLN A 143 1.60 15.45 18.55
C GLN A 143 1.86 16.52 17.48
N ILE A 144 0.86 16.88 16.68
CA ILE A 144 0.98 17.94 15.67
C ILE A 144 1.29 19.28 16.33
N LYS A 145 0.52 19.68 17.35
CA LYS A 145 0.75 20.94 18.07
C LYS A 145 2.13 21.01 18.73
N ASN A 146 2.59 19.91 19.33
CA ASN A 146 3.90 19.83 19.98
C ASN A 146 5.07 19.83 18.99
N ALA A 147 4.85 19.36 17.76
CA ALA A 147 5.88 19.37 16.73
C ALA A 147 6.04 20.74 16.06
N GLY A 148 5.00 21.57 16.12
CA GLY A 148 5.02 22.91 15.52
C GLY A 148 6.04 23.85 16.15
N ASN A 149 6.41 24.88 15.40
CA ASN A 149 7.34 25.92 15.82
C ASN A 149 6.63 27.26 15.96
N TYR A 150 7.30 28.26 16.55
CA TYR A 150 6.74 29.61 16.72
C TYR A 150 7.52 30.64 15.91
N ASN A 151 8.19 30.22 14.84
CA ASN A 151 9.01 31.08 13.99
C ASN A 151 8.16 31.74 12.90
N TRP A 152 7.20 32.55 13.33
CA TRP A 152 6.32 33.34 12.47
C TRP A 152 5.83 34.59 13.21
N THR A 153 5.04 35.45 12.59
CA THR A 153 4.52 36.70 13.14
C THR A 153 3.00 36.59 13.19
N ASP A 154 2.47 36.61 14.40
CA ASP A 154 1.04 36.74 14.62
C ASP A 154 0.73 38.22 14.87
N ASP A 155 -0.02 38.82 13.94
CA ASP A 155 -0.44 40.22 13.96
C ASP A 155 -1.96 40.38 14.06
N SER A 156 -2.69 39.30 14.39
CA SER A 156 -4.15 39.31 14.65
C SER A 156 -4.56 40.30 15.75
N GLY A 157 -3.66 40.55 16.71
CA GLY A 157 -3.90 41.44 17.84
C GLY A 157 -4.68 40.80 19.00
N ASP A 158 -4.97 39.49 18.94
CA ASP A 158 -5.66 38.75 20.00
C ASP A 158 -4.72 38.35 21.17
N GLY A 159 -3.40 38.38 20.91
CA GLY A 159 -2.36 38.03 21.87
C GLY A 159 -2.15 36.52 22.05
N ILE A 160 -2.71 35.69 21.16
CA ILE A 160 -2.65 34.24 21.17
C ILE A 160 -1.96 33.77 19.91
N LYS A 161 -0.69 33.38 20.05
CA LYS A 161 0.08 32.80 18.96
C LYS A 161 0.04 31.29 19.00
N GLU A 162 -0.55 30.69 17.97
CA GLU A 162 -0.60 29.24 17.79
C GLU A 162 0.73 28.71 17.22
N PRO A 163 1.06 27.41 17.39
CA PRO A 163 2.18 26.82 16.69
C PRO A 163 1.96 26.87 15.17
N LEU A 164 3.03 27.01 14.40
CA LEU A 164 3.06 26.78 12.95
C LEU A 164 3.39 25.31 12.69
N LEU A 165 2.64 24.68 11.78
CA LEU A 165 2.89 23.32 11.35
C LEU A 165 4.34 23.13 10.88
N ASP A 166 5.07 22.21 11.52
CA ASP A 166 6.44 21.87 11.17
C ASP A 166 6.56 20.36 10.92
N VAL A 167 6.73 20.01 9.65
CA VAL A 167 6.92 18.62 9.21
C VAL A 167 8.38 18.25 8.95
N SER A 168 9.33 19.13 9.32
CA SER A 168 10.77 18.93 9.06
C SER A 168 11.36 17.78 9.90
N ASN A 169 10.75 17.47 11.06
CA ASN A 169 11.20 16.38 11.91
C ASN A 169 10.75 15.01 11.35
N ALA A 170 11.62 14.41 10.55
CA ALA A 170 11.40 13.08 10.00
C ALA A 170 11.20 11.99 11.08
N ALA A 171 11.69 12.12 12.32
CA ALA A 171 11.41 11.10 13.33
C ALA A 171 9.91 11.06 13.69
N ILE A 172 9.27 12.23 13.70
CA ILE A 172 7.83 12.39 14.00
C ILE A 172 7.01 12.06 12.75
N PHE A 173 7.35 12.65 11.61
CA PHE A 173 6.52 12.61 10.39
C PHE A 173 7.05 11.70 9.28
N ALA A 174 8.15 10.97 9.49
CA ALA A 174 8.60 9.99 8.48
C ALA A 174 7.39 9.14 8.12
N PRO A 175 6.98 9.16 6.84
CA PRO A 175 5.98 8.21 6.39
C PRO A 175 6.49 6.84 6.79
N VAL A 176 5.62 5.98 7.30
CA VAL A 176 5.86 4.56 7.09
C VAL A 176 5.92 4.45 5.58
N LEU A 177 7.10 4.20 5.02
CA LEU A 177 7.22 3.87 3.61
C LEU A 177 6.54 2.52 3.43
N VAL A 178 5.23 2.54 3.30
CA VAL A 178 4.49 1.45 2.70
C VAL A 178 4.88 1.53 1.23
N SER A 179 5.67 0.58 0.78
CA SER A 179 6.03 0.46 -0.63
C SER A 179 4.75 0.30 -1.46
N GLY A 180 4.20 1.41 -1.95
CA GLY A 180 3.00 1.46 -2.81
C GLY A 180 1.72 1.89 -2.09
N SER A 181 1.02 2.87 -2.65
CA SER A 181 -0.35 3.26 -2.29
C SER A 181 -1.41 2.41 -3.03
N GLY A 182 -1.12 1.15 -3.29
CA GLY A 182 -2.11 0.10 -3.14
C GLY A 182 -1.59 -0.70 -1.96
N GLY A 183 -2.43 -1.01 -0.96
CA GLY A 183 -1.97 -1.95 0.07
C GLY A 183 -1.46 -3.19 -0.65
N VAL A 184 -0.16 -3.43 -0.63
CA VAL A 184 0.37 -4.75 -0.94
C VAL A 184 -0.03 -5.56 0.29
N PRO A 185 -1.04 -6.47 0.24
CA PRO A 185 -1.00 -7.57 1.19
C PRO A 185 0.42 -8.11 1.10
N THR A 186 1.10 -8.34 2.22
CA THR A 186 2.41 -8.99 2.17
C THR A 186 2.27 -10.25 1.32
N ASN A 187 2.71 -10.22 0.06
CA ASN A 187 2.58 -11.36 -0.84
C ASN A 187 3.40 -12.49 -0.19
N ASN A 188 2.71 -13.51 0.30
CA ASN A 188 3.40 -14.71 0.73
C ASN A 188 3.73 -15.51 -0.53
N PRO A 189 5.02 -15.78 -0.78
CA PRO A 189 5.40 -16.52 -1.97
C PRO A 189 4.61 -17.82 -2.09
N PRO A 190 4.25 -18.25 -3.31
CA PRO A 190 3.49 -19.47 -3.50
C PRO A 190 4.28 -20.66 -2.93
N THR A 191 3.59 -21.69 -2.49
CA THR A 191 4.22 -22.98 -2.18
C THR A 191 4.28 -23.81 -3.45
N ALA A 192 5.46 -23.93 -4.05
CA ALA A 192 5.70 -24.77 -5.21
C ALA A 192 5.60 -26.26 -4.82
N ASN A 193 4.74 -27.01 -5.51
CA ASN A 193 4.64 -28.45 -5.31
C ASN A 193 4.11 -29.14 -6.58
N PHE A 194 4.46 -30.41 -6.77
CA PHE A 194 3.93 -31.21 -7.87
C PHE A 194 3.88 -32.69 -7.54
N THR A 195 3.05 -33.43 -8.27
CA THR A 195 3.06 -34.90 -8.31
C THR A 195 3.38 -35.37 -9.72
N PHE A 196 3.74 -36.64 -9.86
CA PHE A 196 4.06 -37.21 -11.15
C PHE A 196 3.67 -38.68 -11.21
N ASN A 197 3.34 -39.16 -12.42
CA ASN A 197 3.22 -40.57 -12.72
C ASN A 197 4.19 -40.94 -13.84
N THR A 198 4.93 -42.03 -13.67
CA THR A 198 5.88 -42.52 -14.64
C THR A 198 5.36 -43.80 -15.27
N SER A 199 5.42 -43.88 -16.60
CA SER A 199 5.15 -45.09 -17.36
C SER A 199 6.23 -45.22 -18.41
N SER A 200 7.08 -46.23 -18.26
CA SER A 200 8.23 -46.42 -19.14
C SER A 200 9.19 -45.20 -19.08
N LEU A 201 9.41 -44.57 -20.23
CA LEU A 201 10.22 -43.36 -20.38
C LEU A 201 9.38 -42.07 -20.35
N THR A 202 8.06 -42.18 -20.26
CA THR A 202 7.15 -41.04 -20.26
C THR A 202 6.69 -40.73 -18.84
N THR A 203 6.75 -39.46 -18.46
CA THR A 203 6.28 -38.96 -17.17
C THR A 203 5.24 -37.88 -17.39
N ASN A 204 4.08 -38.02 -16.75
CA ASN A 204 3.09 -36.94 -16.69
C ASN A 204 3.19 -36.25 -15.34
N PHE A 205 3.32 -34.93 -15.37
CA PHE A 205 3.43 -34.08 -14.19
C PHE A 205 2.10 -33.38 -13.94
N SER A 206 1.74 -33.28 -12.66
CA SER A 206 0.60 -32.52 -12.19
C SER A 206 1.05 -31.49 -11.18
N ASP A 207 0.84 -30.22 -11.50
CA ASP A 207 1.04 -29.11 -10.57
C ASP A 207 0.08 -29.23 -9.38
N THR A 208 0.61 -29.02 -8.19
CA THR A 208 -0.15 -28.94 -6.94
C THR A 208 0.30 -27.73 -6.12
N SER A 209 0.87 -26.73 -6.78
CA SER A 209 1.31 -25.50 -6.15
C SER A 209 0.09 -24.72 -5.66
N ALA A 210 0.27 -24.01 -4.56
CA ALA A 210 -0.79 -23.22 -3.96
C ALA A 210 -0.23 -21.88 -3.51
N ASP A 211 -1.07 -20.87 -3.56
CA ASP A 211 -0.82 -19.55 -3.02
C ASP A 211 -1.91 -19.27 -1.97
N SER A 212 -1.48 -18.82 -0.79
CA SER A 212 -2.38 -18.57 0.34
C SER A 212 -3.18 -17.29 0.21
N ASP A 213 -2.71 -16.36 -0.61
CA ASP A 213 -3.21 -15.00 -0.72
C ASP A 213 -3.44 -14.55 -2.17
N GLY A 214 -3.04 -15.36 -3.14
CA GLY A 214 -3.28 -15.12 -4.56
C GLY A 214 -3.50 -16.40 -5.38
N THR A 215 -3.04 -16.38 -6.62
CA THR A 215 -3.13 -17.49 -7.58
C THR A 215 -1.82 -17.68 -8.34
N VAL A 216 -1.45 -18.92 -8.64
CA VAL A 216 -0.29 -19.22 -9.49
C VAL A 216 -0.63 -18.94 -10.96
N VAL A 217 0.16 -18.11 -11.63
CA VAL A 217 -0.08 -17.65 -13.02
C VAL A 217 0.97 -18.11 -14.03
N ALA A 218 2.13 -18.58 -13.59
CA ALA A 218 3.17 -19.10 -14.48
C ALA A 218 3.92 -20.32 -13.91
N TRP A 219 4.36 -21.20 -14.81
CA TRP A 219 5.12 -22.41 -14.50
C TRP A 219 6.38 -22.47 -15.36
N SER A 220 7.47 -22.92 -14.77
CA SER A 220 8.74 -23.20 -15.46
C SER A 220 9.30 -24.52 -14.95
N TRP A 221 9.27 -25.52 -15.83
CA TRP A 221 9.78 -26.86 -15.58
C TRP A 221 11.19 -27.02 -16.16
N ASP A 222 12.07 -27.64 -15.38
CA ASP A 222 13.32 -28.24 -15.83
C ASP A 222 13.25 -29.73 -15.55
N PHE A 223 13.31 -30.56 -16.58
CA PHE A 223 13.16 -32.00 -16.45
C PHE A 223 14.44 -32.73 -16.02
N GLY A 224 15.55 -32.02 -15.85
CA GLY A 224 16.84 -32.56 -15.42
C GLY A 224 17.64 -33.26 -16.52
N ASP A 225 17.16 -33.24 -17.76
CA ASP A 225 17.82 -33.77 -18.96
C ASP A 225 18.22 -32.67 -19.97
N GLY A 226 18.10 -31.41 -19.57
CA GLY A 226 18.37 -30.22 -20.39
C GLY A 226 17.16 -29.71 -21.19
N THR A 227 15.99 -30.34 -21.06
CA THR A 227 14.74 -29.86 -21.65
C THR A 227 13.83 -29.19 -20.62
N THR A 228 12.97 -28.27 -21.09
CA THR A 228 12.11 -27.43 -20.25
C THR A 228 10.68 -27.35 -20.78
N SER A 229 9.74 -26.88 -19.94
CA SER A 229 8.36 -26.61 -20.34
C SER A 229 7.76 -25.46 -19.52
N THR A 230 6.83 -24.71 -20.11
CA THR A 230 6.02 -23.70 -19.40
C THR A 230 4.55 -24.09 -19.22
N THR A 231 4.16 -25.26 -19.71
CA THR A 231 2.81 -25.81 -19.52
C THR A 231 2.60 -26.17 -18.04
N GLN A 232 1.45 -25.85 -17.45
CA GLN A 232 1.12 -26.17 -16.05
C GLN A 232 1.28 -27.67 -15.74
N ASN A 233 0.69 -28.54 -16.57
CA ASN A 233 0.71 -30.00 -16.41
C ASN A 233 1.35 -30.68 -17.63
N PRO A 234 2.69 -30.68 -17.76
CA PRO A 234 3.35 -31.23 -18.93
C PRO A 234 3.43 -32.76 -18.92
N SER A 235 3.51 -33.34 -20.12
CA SER A 235 3.97 -34.70 -20.34
C SER A 235 5.37 -34.64 -20.95
N HIS A 236 6.32 -35.38 -20.37
CA HIS A 236 7.71 -35.40 -20.85
C HIS A 236 8.17 -36.82 -21.16
N ASN A 237 8.95 -36.97 -22.22
CA ASN A 237 9.51 -38.25 -22.64
C ASN A 237 11.04 -38.22 -22.60
N TYR A 238 11.61 -39.02 -21.70
CA TYR A 238 13.05 -39.13 -21.52
C TYR A 238 13.69 -40.01 -22.58
N ALA A 239 14.88 -39.64 -23.02
CA ALA A 239 15.62 -40.41 -24.03
C ALA A 239 16.23 -41.72 -23.49
N SER A 240 16.40 -41.84 -22.17
CA SER A 240 17.06 -42.98 -21.54
C SER A 240 16.49 -43.26 -20.15
N ALA A 241 16.63 -44.51 -19.70
CA ALA A 241 16.30 -44.87 -18.32
C ALA A 241 17.30 -44.20 -17.37
N GLY A 242 16.81 -43.74 -16.22
CA GLY A 242 17.62 -43.02 -15.26
C GLY A 242 16.79 -42.31 -14.20
N THR A 243 17.48 -41.66 -13.27
CA THR A 243 16.87 -40.76 -12.29
C THR A 243 17.23 -39.33 -12.65
N TYR A 244 16.20 -38.51 -12.84
CA TYR A 244 16.32 -37.11 -13.23
C TYR A 244 15.81 -36.22 -12.10
N THR A 245 16.53 -35.15 -11.77
CA THR A 245 16.07 -34.16 -10.78
C THR A 245 15.19 -33.15 -11.51
N VAL A 246 13.87 -33.29 -11.35
CA VAL A 246 12.91 -32.39 -11.97
C VAL A 246 12.66 -31.22 -11.04
N SER A 247 12.73 -30.00 -11.57
CA SER A 247 12.47 -28.77 -10.85
C SER A 247 11.27 -28.03 -11.44
N LEU A 248 10.38 -27.54 -10.57
CA LEU A 248 9.29 -26.66 -10.93
C LEU A 248 9.49 -25.33 -10.22
N THR A 249 9.55 -24.24 -10.98
CA THR A 249 9.42 -22.87 -10.48
C THR A 249 8.06 -22.32 -10.88
N VAL A 250 7.34 -21.75 -9.92
CA VAL A 250 6.04 -21.11 -10.14
C VAL A 250 6.10 -19.63 -9.81
N THR A 251 5.25 -18.84 -10.46
CA THR A 251 5.07 -17.41 -10.20
C THR A 251 3.60 -17.13 -9.90
N ASP A 252 3.32 -16.34 -8.87
CA ASP A 252 1.97 -15.88 -8.52
C ASP A 252 1.54 -14.63 -9.31
N ASP A 253 0.29 -14.21 -9.13
CA ASP A 253 -0.32 -13.04 -9.76
C ASP A 253 0.27 -11.70 -9.30
N ASP A 254 1.03 -11.70 -8.20
CA ASP A 254 1.75 -10.55 -7.65
C ASP A 254 3.26 -10.57 -7.99
N GLY A 255 3.72 -11.56 -8.76
CA GLY A 255 5.08 -11.69 -9.28
C GLY A 255 6.10 -12.38 -8.37
N ALA A 256 5.74 -12.91 -7.18
CA ALA A 256 6.69 -13.69 -6.38
C ALA A 256 6.81 -15.12 -6.90
N THR A 257 7.96 -15.73 -6.61
CA THR A 257 8.32 -17.05 -7.15
C THR A 257 8.73 -18.02 -6.07
N ALA A 258 8.41 -19.29 -6.26
CA ALA A 258 8.93 -20.38 -5.46
C ALA A 258 9.32 -21.56 -6.33
N SER A 259 10.22 -22.40 -5.82
CA SER A 259 10.73 -23.56 -6.55
C SER A 259 10.75 -24.80 -5.67
N THR A 260 10.54 -25.96 -6.29
CA THR A 260 10.65 -27.28 -5.67
C THR A 260 11.29 -28.26 -6.63
N SER A 261 12.00 -29.26 -6.10
CA SER A 261 12.67 -30.29 -6.91
C SER A 261 12.38 -31.68 -6.37
N LYS A 262 12.12 -32.65 -7.24
CA LYS A 262 11.91 -34.06 -6.88
C LYS A 262 12.66 -34.99 -7.84
N PRO A 263 13.25 -36.10 -7.33
CA PRO A 263 13.84 -37.11 -8.19
C PRO A 263 12.73 -37.93 -8.88
N VAL A 264 12.81 -38.04 -10.20
CA VAL A 264 11.93 -38.86 -11.03
C VAL A 264 12.75 -39.99 -11.64
N THR A 265 12.39 -41.23 -11.31
CA THR A 265 13.01 -42.41 -11.91
C THR A 265 12.14 -42.91 -13.05
N VAL A 266 12.72 -42.95 -14.25
CA VAL A 266 12.12 -43.54 -15.44
C VAL A 266 12.89 -44.77 -15.87
N GLY A 267 12.20 -45.74 -16.42
CA GLY A 267 12.79 -47.00 -16.80
C GLY A 267 11.86 -47.74 -17.72
N VAL A 268 12.42 -48.47 -18.67
CA VAL A 268 11.62 -49.37 -19.51
C VAL A 268 10.87 -50.34 -18.58
N PRO A 269 9.58 -50.61 -18.81
CA PRO A 269 8.89 -51.68 -18.09
C PRO A 269 9.74 -52.94 -18.25
N PRO A 270 9.77 -53.83 -17.25
CA PRO A 270 10.43 -55.11 -17.44
C PRO A 270 9.90 -55.69 -18.74
N SER A 271 10.79 -55.85 -19.72
CA SER A 271 10.45 -56.58 -20.92
C SER A 271 9.92 -57.91 -20.40
N ASN A 272 8.68 -58.25 -20.76
CA ASN A 272 8.24 -59.63 -20.64
C ASN A 272 9.10 -60.38 -21.65
N LEU A 273 10.35 -60.68 -21.27
CA LEU A 273 11.24 -61.56 -21.97
C LEU A 273 10.47 -62.87 -21.99
N ALA A 274 9.83 -63.12 -23.13
CA ALA A 274 9.27 -64.40 -23.45
C ALA A 274 10.29 -65.45 -23.02
N CYS A 275 9.85 -66.33 -22.12
CA CYS A 275 10.66 -67.36 -21.50
C CYS A 275 11.56 -68.03 -22.56
N PRO A 276 12.87 -68.22 -22.31
CA PRO A 276 13.68 -69.02 -23.21
C PRO A 276 13.11 -70.44 -23.18
N HIS A 277 12.44 -70.84 -24.26
CA HIS A 277 12.13 -72.26 -24.46
C HIS A 277 13.46 -72.98 -24.66
N THR A 278 14.01 -73.50 -23.57
CA THR A 278 14.93 -74.64 -23.60
C THR A 278 14.09 -75.90 -23.43
N PRO A 279 13.89 -76.72 -24.48
CA PRO A 279 13.37 -78.06 -24.26
C PRO A 279 14.47 -78.90 -23.62
N ALA A 280 14.29 -79.23 -22.33
CA ALA A 280 15.03 -80.31 -21.69
C ALA A 280 14.59 -81.66 -22.28
N PRO A 281 15.50 -82.65 -22.36
CA PRO A 281 15.31 -83.85 -23.17
C PRO A 281 14.41 -84.85 -22.45
N LEU A 282 13.65 -85.66 -23.19
CA LEU A 282 13.37 -87.05 -22.79
C LEU A 282 12.81 -87.87 -23.94
N LEU A 283 13.23 -89.13 -23.92
CA LEU A 283 12.97 -90.21 -24.86
C LEU A 283 11.48 -90.45 -25.19
N HIS A 284 11.30 -90.99 -26.40
CA HIS A 284 10.14 -91.69 -26.99
C HIS A 284 8.96 -90.85 -27.52
N HIS A 285 9.10 -90.55 -28.83
CA HIS A 285 8.10 -90.36 -29.89
C HIS A 285 6.76 -91.13 -29.78
N PRO A 286 5.76 -90.82 -30.65
CA PRO A 286 5.41 -89.55 -31.29
C PRO A 286 3.88 -89.27 -31.33
N ALA A 287 3.49 -88.00 -31.51
CA ALA A 287 2.60 -87.55 -32.61
C ALA A 287 2.16 -86.08 -32.41
N HIS A 288 2.49 -85.27 -33.43
CA HIS A 288 1.93 -83.96 -33.79
C HIS A 288 0.40 -84.00 -34.05
N PRO A 289 -0.28 -82.87 -34.37
CA PRO A 289 0.00 -81.44 -34.10
C PRO A 289 -1.22 -80.75 -33.42
N CYS A 290 -0.99 -79.70 -32.64
CA CYS A 290 -2.10 -78.84 -32.20
C CYS A 290 -1.84 -77.38 -32.56
N CYS A 291 -2.52 -76.90 -33.61
CA CYS A 291 -2.94 -75.52 -33.73
C CYS A 291 -4.22 -75.33 -32.90
N LYS A 292 -4.19 -74.38 -31.96
CA LYS A 292 -5.25 -73.39 -31.73
C LYS A 292 -4.77 -72.37 -30.70
N LEU A 293 -4.03 -71.39 -31.19
CA LEU A 293 -4.28 -69.94 -31.16
C LEU A 293 -3.00 -69.21 -31.56
#